data_AF-A0A1Y1MBV3-F1
#
_entry.id   AF-A0A1Y1MBV3-F1
#
_cell.length_a   1.000
_cell.length_b   1.000
_cell.length_c   1.000
_cell.angle_alpha   90.00
_cell.angle_beta   90.00
_cell.angle_gamma   90.00
#
_symmetry.space_group_name_H-M   'P 1'
#
loop_
_entity.id
_entity.type
_entity.pdbx_description
1 polymer ?
#
loop_
_entity_poly.entity_id
_entity_poly.type
_entity_poly.pdbx_seq_one_letter_code
_entity_poly.pdbx_strand_id
1 'polypeptide(L)'
;MLKEKHLINMGSTGHTLEGFGGVPELTPEQQKILIEIRRRKTELLLEIQALKDELCEVVSEMESLDSGEEGKNSNKAKMMSIGRKKFNMDPKKGIEYLIEKDLIQNTAESVAQFLYKGEGLNKTAIGDYLGEKNDFNEKVLQSFVDLHDFTDLILVQALRQFLWSFRLPGEAQKIDRMMECFAKRYCDCQGENNIFENSDTCYVLSFAIIMLNTSLHNPSVKEKPSIEQFITMNRGINMGQDLPRELLVGLYDSIKAEPFKIPEDDGNDLMHTFFNPDKEGWLWKQGGRYKSWKRRWFILNDNCLYYFEYTTDKEPRGIIPLENISVRECTDRQKQHCFELYASGGADFIKACKTDSEGKVVEGKHTVYRMSASSEEEKVDWMERLSRSISHNPFYDMLASRKRKAQHNTKN
;
A
#
# COMPACT_ATOMS: atom_id res chain seq x y z
N MET A 1 -18.66 20.76 48.35
CA MET A 1 -20.04 20.86 47.83
C MET A 1 -19.98 20.53 46.34
N LEU A 2 -20.37 19.29 46.01
CA LEU A 2 -20.38 18.73 44.65
C LEU A 2 -21.82 18.66 44.12
N LYS A 3 -21.97 19.00 42.84
CA LYS A 3 -22.95 18.57 41.83
C LYS A 3 -22.16 18.70 40.52
N GLU A 4 -22.09 17.80 39.55
CA GLU A 4 -22.96 16.77 38.97
C GLU A 4 -22.05 15.94 38.03
N LYS A 5 -22.29 14.63 37.89
CA LYS A 5 -22.19 13.84 36.63
C LYS A 5 -22.38 12.35 36.93
N HIS A 6 -23.62 11.90 36.80
CA HIS A 6 -24.02 10.51 36.66
C HIS A 6 -24.78 10.39 35.34
N LEU A 7 -24.39 9.39 34.53
CA LEU A 7 -25.00 8.77 33.34
C LEU A 7 -23.85 8.50 32.34
N ILE A 8 -23.56 7.30 31.80
CA ILE A 8 -24.22 6.00 31.74
C ILE A 8 -23.11 4.94 31.64
N ASN A 9 -23.24 3.88 32.45
CA ASN A 9 -22.61 2.58 32.27
C ASN A 9 -23.76 1.55 32.19
N MET A 10 -23.50 0.39 31.58
CA MET A 10 -24.37 -0.76 31.23
C MET A 10 -24.64 -0.82 29.73
N GLY A 11 -24.30 -1.88 28.99
CA GLY A 11 -23.74 -3.19 29.29
C GLY A 11 -23.99 -4.04 28.04
N SER A 12 -22.97 -4.73 27.52
CA SER A 12 -23.11 -5.52 26.29
C SER A 12 -22.72 -6.97 26.56
N THR A 13 -23.72 -7.83 26.80
CA THR A 13 -23.64 -9.28 26.56
C THR A 13 -25.04 -9.88 26.34
N GLY A 14 -25.28 -10.36 25.12
CA GLY A 14 -25.94 -11.64 24.79
C GLY A 14 -27.44 -11.81 25.05
N HIS A 15 -28.26 -11.72 24.00
CA HIS A 15 -29.32 -12.70 23.76
C HIS A 15 -29.59 -12.90 22.25
N THR A 16 -29.64 -14.17 21.87
CA THR A 16 -29.99 -14.78 20.58
C THR A 16 -31.33 -14.33 20.02
N LEU A 17 -31.41 -14.08 18.71
CA LEU A 17 -32.65 -14.05 17.95
C LEU A 17 -32.48 -14.84 16.64
N GLU A 18 -33.00 -16.07 16.64
CA GLU A 18 -33.49 -16.73 15.44
C GLU A 18 -34.89 -16.18 15.10
N GLY A 19 -35.17 -15.98 13.81
CA GLY A 19 -36.52 -16.05 13.25
C GLY A 19 -37.19 -14.74 12.83
N PHE A 20 -37.55 -14.71 11.54
CA PHE A 20 -38.55 -13.86 10.83
C PHE A 20 -38.13 -12.51 10.21
N GLY A 21 -38.43 -12.41 8.90
CA GLY A 21 -38.96 -11.19 8.29
C GLY A 21 -37.95 -10.39 7.49
N GLY A 22 -38.10 -10.36 6.16
CA GLY A 22 -37.31 -9.51 5.27
C GLY A 22 -37.31 -8.05 5.70
N VAL A 23 -36.15 -7.41 5.63
CA VAL A 23 -36.05 -5.96 5.71
C VAL A 23 -36.95 -5.39 4.61
N PRO A 24 -37.98 -4.59 4.92
CA PRO A 24 -38.85 -4.04 3.90
C PRO A 24 -38.00 -3.21 2.93
N GLU A 25 -38.14 -3.49 1.65
CA GLU A 25 -37.61 -2.64 0.60
C GLU A 25 -38.20 -1.23 0.81
N LEU A 26 -37.34 -0.26 1.13
CA LEU A 26 -37.79 1.10 1.45
C LEU A 26 -38.63 1.61 0.28
N THR A 27 -39.81 2.15 0.59
CA THR A 27 -40.67 2.73 -0.44
C THR A 27 -39.94 3.88 -1.14
N PRO A 28 -40.30 4.23 -2.39
CA PRO A 28 -39.67 5.34 -3.11
C PRO A 28 -39.66 6.65 -2.30
N GLU A 29 -40.70 6.88 -1.49
CA GLU A 29 -40.79 8.02 -0.59
C GLU A 29 -39.79 7.94 0.58
N GLN A 30 -39.61 6.75 1.17
CA GLN A 30 -38.61 6.51 2.21
C GLN A 30 -37.17 6.60 1.67
N GLN A 31 -36.94 6.20 0.42
CA GLN A 31 -35.63 6.36 -0.24
C GLN A 31 -35.30 7.84 -0.49
N LYS A 32 -36.28 8.65 -0.93
CA LYS A 32 -36.11 10.11 -1.03
C LYS A 32 -35.78 10.75 0.31
N ILE A 33 -36.49 10.36 1.38
CA ILE A 33 -36.22 10.86 2.73
C ILE A 33 -34.81 10.44 3.18
N LEU A 34 -34.38 9.21 2.90
CA LEU A 34 -33.03 8.74 3.25
C LEU A 34 -31.92 9.51 2.51
N ILE A 35 -32.12 9.83 1.23
CA ILE A 35 -31.20 10.67 0.45
C ILE A 35 -31.11 12.06 1.07
N GLU A 36 -32.25 12.66 1.45
CA GLU A 36 -32.28 13.97 2.09
C GLU A 36 -31.61 13.96 3.47
N ILE A 37 -31.82 12.92 4.27
CA ILE A 37 -31.13 12.74 5.56
C ILE A 37 -29.61 12.62 5.35
N ARG A 38 -29.16 11.86 4.35
CA ARG A 38 -27.73 11.73 4.04
C ARG A 38 -27.13 13.05 3.58
N ARG A 39 -27.84 13.79 2.72
CA ARG A 39 -27.45 15.13 2.27
C ARG A 39 -27.29 16.09 3.45
N ARG A 40 -28.30 16.16 4.31
CA ARG A 40 -28.30 16.99 5.53
C ARG A 40 -27.19 16.59 6.50
N LYS A 41 -26.92 15.29 6.65
CA LYS A 41 -25.80 14.80 7.47
C LYS A 41 -24.45 15.28 6.92
N THR A 42 -24.25 15.25 5.61
CA THR A 42 -23.02 15.76 4.98
C THR A 42 -22.88 17.26 5.18
N GLU A 43 -23.95 18.04 5.01
CA GLU A 43 -23.95 19.49 5.27
C GLU A 43 -23.58 19.80 6.72
N LEU A 44 -24.21 19.13 7.68
CA LEU A 44 -23.91 19.31 9.11
C LEU A 44 -22.47 18.92 9.46
N LEU A 45 -21.91 17.89 8.81
CA LEU A 45 -20.51 17.51 9.02
C LEU A 45 -19.54 18.59 8.50
N LEU A 46 -19.86 19.21 7.37
CA LEU A 46 -19.09 20.34 6.83
C LEU A 46 -19.19 21.58 7.74
N GLU A 47 -20.39 21.88 8.25
CA GLU A 47 -20.58 22.97 9.23
C GLU A 47 -19.83 22.72 10.53
N ILE A 48 -19.86 21.49 11.07
CA ILE A 48 -19.10 21.11 12.27
C ILE A 48 -17.60 21.25 12.02
N GLN A 49 -17.12 20.91 10.82
CA GLN A 49 -15.72 21.06 10.47
C GLN A 49 -15.31 22.54 10.39
N ALA A 50 -16.12 23.38 9.73
CA ALA A 50 -15.88 24.82 9.66
C ALA A 50 -15.87 25.47 11.05
N LEU A 51 -16.84 25.13 11.92
CA LEU A 51 -16.89 25.64 13.29
C LEU A 51 -15.70 25.19 14.15
N LYS A 52 -15.17 23.98 13.92
CA LYS A 52 -13.94 23.51 14.58
C LYS A 52 -12.72 24.31 14.14
N ASP A 53 -12.66 24.67 12.87
CA ASP A 53 -11.55 25.44 12.31
C ASP A 53 -11.61 26.89 12.84
N GLU A 54 -12.80 27.52 12.87
CA GLU A 54 -13.01 28.84 13.49
C GLU A 54 -12.67 28.85 14.99
N LEU A 55 -13.09 27.83 15.75
CA LEU A 55 -12.73 27.68 17.16
C LEU A 55 -11.21 27.57 17.36
N CYS A 56 -10.49 26.89 16.46
CA CYS A 56 -9.04 26.80 16.53
C CYS A 56 -8.38 28.17 16.28
N GLU A 57 -8.91 28.97 15.36
CA GLU A 57 -8.41 30.31 15.07
C GLU A 57 -8.63 31.25 16.26
N VAL A 58 -9.85 31.28 16.81
CA VAL A 58 -10.19 32.13 17.97
C VAL A 58 -9.37 31.75 19.20
N VAL A 59 -9.17 30.45 19.46
CA VAL A 59 -8.28 29.99 20.55
C VAL A 59 -6.84 30.44 20.30
N SER A 60 -6.36 30.36 19.05
CA SER A 60 -5.01 30.82 18.70
C SER A 60 -4.83 32.34 18.87
N GLU A 61 -5.86 33.14 18.58
CA GLU A 61 -5.82 34.60 18.75
C GLU A 61 -5.86 35.00 20.23
N MET A 62 -6.74 34.37 21.02
CA MET A 62 -6.84 34.65 22.46
C MET A 62 -5.53 34.30 23.20
N GLU A 63 -4.84 33.22 22.79
CA GLU A 63 -3.58 32.80 23.40
C GLU A 63 -2.37 33.64 22.96
N SER A 64 -2.45 34.29 21.78
CA SER A 64 -1.41 35.22 21.31
C SER A 64 -1.36 36.53 22.09
N LEU A 65 -2.48 36.89 22.72
CA LEU A 65 -2.64 38.11 23.51
C LEU A 65 -2.17 37.96 24.98
N ASP A 66 -1.89 36.73 25.45
CA ASP A 66 -1.69 36.40 26.87
C ASP A 66 -0.27 35.96 27.28
N SER A 67 0.80 36.22 26.51
CA SER A 67 2.13 35.71 26.89
C SER A 67 3.32 36.68 26.74
N GLY A 68 3.86 37.06 27.91
CA GLY A 68 5.24 37.54 28.09
C GLY A 68 6.29 36.44 27.82
N GLU A 69 7.56 36.80 27.90
CA GLU A 69 8.68 36.11 27.22
C GLU A 69 8.92 34.63 27.57
N GLU A 70 8.41 34.10 28.69
CA GLU A 70 8.45 32.65 29.01
C GLU A 70 7.44 31.82 28.20
N GLY A 71 6.37 32.44 27.68
CA GLY A 71 5.34 31.78 26.87
C GLY A 71 5.72 31.55 25.40
N LYS A 72 6.77 32.22 24.89
CA LYS A 72 7.21 32.07 23.48
C LYS A 72 7.68 30.65 23.14
N ASN A 73 8.39 29.97 24.05
CA ASN A 73 8.83 28.59 23.85
C ASN A 73 7.67 27.58 23.90
N SER A 74 6.70 27.80 24.79
CA SER A 74 5.48 26.99 24.86
C SER A 74 4.61 27.15 23.60
N ASN A 75 4.48 28.39 23.11
CA ASN A 75 3.75 28.70 21.88
C ASN A 75 4.43 28.08 20.65
N LYS A 76 5.76 28.16 20.51
CA LYS A 76 6.48 27.53 19.39
C LYS A 76 6.31 26.01 19.39
N ALA A 77 6.37 25.36 20.56
CA ALA A 77 6.12 23.92 20.69
C ALA A 77 4.67 23.54 20.33
N LYS A 78 3.69 24.36 20.72
CA LYS A 78 2.27 24.17 20.38
C LYS A 78 2.04 24.30 18.87
N MET A 79 2.58 25.35 18.26
CA MET A 79 2.48 25.56 16.81
C MET A 79 3.17 24.43 16.03
N MET A 80 4.32 23.94 16.51
CA MET A 80 4.98 22.77 15.94
C MET A 80 4.08 21.52 16.00
N SER A 81 3.40 21.29 17.12
CA SER A 81 2.44 20.17 17.26
C SER A 81 1.26 20.30 16.29
N ILE A 82 0.72 21.51 16.11
CA ILE A 82 -0.35 21.78 15.13
C ILE A 82 0.15 21.52 13.71
N GLY A 83 1.34 21.99 13.36
CA GLY A 83 1.96 21.75 12.05
C GLY A 83 2.16 20.27 11.75
N ARG A 84 2.64 19.47 12.72
CA ARG A 84 2.73 18.00 12.60
C ARG A 84 1.38 17.35 12.35
N LYS A 85 0.32 17.76 13.08
CA LYS A 85 -1.04 17.25 12.86
C LYS A 85 -1.58 17.60 11.47
N LYS A 86 -1.35 18.84 11.01
CA LYS A 86 -1.70 19.27 9.65
C LYS A 86 -0.95 18.45 8.60
N PHE A 87 0.35 18.21 8.79
CA PHE A 87 1.16 17.37 7.91
C PHE A 87 0.61 15.95 7.80
N ASN A 88 0.22 15.34 8.93
CA ASN A 88 -0.32 13.98 8.92
C ASN A 88 -1.69 13.87 8.23
N MET A 89 -2.41 14.98 8.06
CA MET A 89 -3.68 15.03 7.31
C MET A 89 -3.46 15.40 5.83
N ASP A 90 -2.59 16.37 5.58
CA ASP A 90 -2.23 16.89 4.26
C ASP A 90 -0.77 17.36 4.32
N PRO A 91 0.18 16.56 3.80
CA PRO A 91 1.61 16.84 3.92
C PRO A 91 1.99 18.22 3.36
N LYS A 92 1.37 18.61 2.24
CA LYS A 92 1.65 19.89 1.58
C LYS A 92 1.23 21.06 2.46
N LYS A 93 -0.02 21.06 2.94
CA LYS A 93 -0.52 22.12 3.82
C LYS A 93 0.20 22.16 5.16
N GLY A 94 0.64 21.01 5.67
CA GLY A 94 1.45 20.92 6.88
C GLY A 94 2.79 21.64 6.73
N ILE A 95 3.51 21.38 5.63
CA ILE A 95 4.77 22.07 5.33
C ILE A 95 4.55 23.56 5.10
N GLU A 96 3.53 23.95 4.33
CA GLU A 96 3.17 25.36 4.10
C GLU A 96 2.92 26.10 5.43
N TYR A 97 2.11 25.53 6.33
CA TYR A 97 1.87 26.10 7.66
C TYR A 97 3.16 26.26 8.49
N LEU A 98 4.03 25.25 8.48
CA LEU A 98 5.28 25.28 9.24
C LEU A 98 6.24 26.37 8.71
N ILE A 99 6.23 26.61 7.39
CA ILE A 99 7.00 27.69 6.76
C ILE A 99 6.40 29.05 7.08
N GLU A 100 5.07 29.21 6.92
CA GLU A 100 4.36 30.47 7.20
C GLU A 100 4.50 30.94 8.66
N LYS A 101 4.68 29.99 9.58
CA LYS A 101 4.89 30.28 11.00
C LYS A 101 6.37 30.37 11.41
N ASP A 102 7.28 30.42 10.44
CA ASP A 102 8.74 30.48 10.65
C ASP A 102 9.27 29.35 11.56
N LEU A 103 8.63 28.18 11.52
CA LEU A 103 9.02 27.00 12.30
C LEU A 103 10.07 26.16 11.57
N ILE A 104 10.01 26.15 10.24
CA ILE A 104 11.02 25.56 9.33
C ILE A 104 11.32 26.55 8.21
N GLN A 105 12.52 26.50 7.64
CA GLN A 105 12.87 27.35 6.51
C GLN A 105 12.27 26.79 5.22
N ASN A 106 11.96 27.67 4.27
CA ASN A 106 11.52 27.28 2.92
C ASN A 106 12.70 26.82 2.04
N THR A 107 13.45 25.83 2.53
CA THR A 107 14.58 25.21 1.82
C THR A 107 14.43 23.70 1.83
N ALA A 108 14.94 23.03 0.80
CA ALA A 108 14.78 21.59 0.64
C ALA A 108 15.44 20.83 1.79
N GLU A 109 16.59 21.33 2.25
CA GLU A 109 17.40 20.79 3.34
C GLU A 109 16.68 20.93 4.68
N SER A 110 16.04 22.08 4.94
CA SER A 110 15.29 22.28 6.19
C SER A 110 14.05 21.39 6.27
N VAL A 111 13.34 21.22 5.14
CA VAL A 111 12.18 20.32 5.08
C VAL A 111 12.64 18.87 5.21
N ALA A 112 13.71 18.47 4.51
CA ALA A 112 14.28 17.13 4.61
C ALA A 112 14.70 16.78 6.05
N GLN A 113 15.36 17.69 6.76
CA GLN A 113 15.75 17.50 8.15
C GLN A 113 14.54 17.33 9.08
N PHE A 114 13.47 18.08 8.83
CA PHE A 114 12.21 17.94 9.57
C PHE A 114 11.58 16.56 9.35
N LEU A 115 11.49 16.11 8.10
CA LEU A 115 10.96 14.79 7.74
C LEU A 115 11.83 13.66 8.30
N TYR A 116 13.16 13.79 8.23
CA TYR A 116 14.11 12.80 8.71
C TYR A 116 14.06 12.63 10.23
N LYS A 117 13.87 13.74 10.98
CA LYS A 117 13.66 13.66 12.43
C LYS A 117 12.38 12.89 12.77
N GLY A 118 11.33 13.01 11.93
CA GLY A 118 10.12 12.18 11.98
C GLY A 118 9.31 12.27 13.28
N GLU A 119 9.58 13.25 14.15
CA GLU A 119 9.02 13.29 15.49
C GLU A 119 7.52 13.65 15.46
N GLY A 120 6.65 12.66 15.68
CA GLY A 120 5.19 12.83 15.63
C GLY A 120 4.61 12.94 14.22
N LEU A 121 5.38 12.54 13.20
CA LEU A 121 4.94 12.49 11.82
C LEU A 121 4.52 11.07 11.45
N ASN A 122 3.44 10.97 10.67
CA ASN A 122 3.00 9.73 10.07
C ASN A 122 3.96 9.36 8.93
N LYS A 123 4.47 8.12 8.94
CA LYS A 123 5.50 7.71 7.99
C LYS A 123 4.98 7.45 6.57
N THR A 124 3.70 7.14 6.43
CA THR A 124 3.00 7.09 5.13
C THR A 124 2.91 8.47 4.52
N ALA A 125 2.51 9.48 5.31
CA ALA A 125 2.49 10.87 4.88
C ALA A 125 3.88 11.39 4.44
N ILE A 126 4.96 10.97 5.12
CA ILE A 126 6.34 11.26 4.69
C ILE A 126 6.61 10.64 3.31
N GLY A 127 6.31 9.36 3.12
CA GLY A 127 6.52 8.66 1.86
C GLY A 127 5.75 9.28 0.69
N ASP A 128 4.49 9.65 0.94
CA ASP A 128 3.64 10.31 -0.05
C ASP A 128 4.23 11.65 -0.50
N TYR A 129 4.66 12.49 0.45
CA TYR A 129 5.25 13.79 0.16
C TYR A 129 6.59 13.69 -0.58
N LEU A 130 7.48 12.80 -0.13
CA LEU A 130 8.78 12.58 -0.77
C LEU A 130 8.63 11.97 -2.18
N GLY A 131 7.56 11.19 -2.38
CA GLY A 131 7.27 10.55 -3.64
C GLY A 131 6.68 11.49 -4.70
N GLU A 132 6.22 12.70 -4.38
CA GLU A 132 5.55 13.58 -5.35
C GLU A 132 6.45 14.03 -6.52
N LYS A 133 5.84 14.18 -7.71
CA LYS A 133 6.54 14.64 -8.92
C LYS A 133 6.48 16.16 -9.04
N ASN A 134 7.25 16.84 -8.20
CA ASN A 134 7.37 18.30 -8.16
C ASN A 134 8.84 18.67 -7.88
N ASP A 135 9.36 19.68 -8.57
CA ASP A 135 10.77 20.12 -8.47
C ASP A 135 11.22 20.36 -7.02
N PHE A 136 10.34 20.88 -6.17
CA PHE A 136 10.66 21.08 -4.76
C PHE A 136 10.74 19.74 -4.00
N ASN A 137 9.74 18.86 -4.19
CA ASN A 137 9.69 17.55 -3.54
C ASN A 137 10.86 16.65 -3.97
N GLU A 138 11.28 16.71 -5.23
CA GLU A 138 12.45 15.98 -5.73
C GLU A 138 13.75 16.45 -5.06
N LYS A 139 13.92 17.76 -4.86
CA LYS A 139 15.05 18.31 -4.10
C LYS A 139 15.00 17.93 -2.62
N VAL A 140 13.82 17.91 -2.02
CA VAL A 140 13.62 17.44 -0.64
C VAL A 140 13.95 15.96 -0.53
N LEU A 141 13.53 15.11 -1.48
CA LEU A 141 13.88 13.69 -1.52
C LEU A 141 15.39 13.49 -1.62
N GLN A 142 16.07 14.22 -2.50
CA GLN A 142 17.52 14.15 -2.61
C GLN A 142 18.19 14.53 -1.27
N SER A 143 17.81 15.67 -0.69
CA SER A 143 18.34 16.13 0.60
C SER A 143 18.04 15.15 1.74
N PHE A 144 16.86 14.51 1.73
CA PHE A 144 16.46 13.51 2.72
C PHE A 144 17.27 12.23 2.62
N VAL A 145 17.56 11.78 1.40
CA VAL A 145 18.42 10.63 1.14
C VAL A 145 19.87 10.93 1.53
N ASP A 146 20.34 12.17 1.31
CA ASP A 146 21.68 12.61 1.69
C ASP A 146 21.90 12.66 3.22
N LEU A 147 20.83 12.76 4.01
CA LEU A 147 20.90 12.62 5.47
C LEU A 147 21.14 11.17 5.94
N HIS A 148 21.02 10.19 5.05
CA HIS A 148 21.36 8.81 5.35
C HIS A 148 22.84 8.55 5.05
N ASP A 149 23.55 8.07 6.07
CA ASP A 149 24.93 7.60 5.95
C ASP A 149 24.95 6.09 5.69
N PHE A 150 25.30 5.71 4.47
CA PHE A 150 25.40 4.31 4.05
C PHE A 150 26.84 3.81 3.94
N THR A 151 27.81 4.58 4.46
CA THR A 151 29.22 4.21 4.45
C THR A 151 29.43 2.92 5.23
N ASP A 152 30.21 1.99 4.65
CA ASP A 152 30.53 0.66 5.22
C ASP A 152 29.32 -0.23 5.57
N LEU A 153 28.11 0.12 5.14
CA LEU A 153 26.91 -0.70 5.30
C LEU A 153 26.71 -1.60 4.10
N ILE A 154 26.40 -2.88 4.35
CA ILE A 154 25.92 -3.74 3.25
C ILE A 154 24.53 -3.28 2.79
N LEU A 155 24.17 -3.59 1.55
CA LEU A 155 22.92 -3.13 0.94
C LEU A 155 21.66 -3.41 1.78
N VAL A 156 21.58 -4.58 2.43
CA VAL A 156 20.45 -4.91 3.34
C VAL A 156 20.39 -3.96 4.55
N GLN A 157 21.53 -3.61 5.14
CA GLN A 157 21.58 -2.70 6.29
C GLN A 157 21.17 -1.27 5.88
N ALA A 158 21.67 -0.79 4.74
CA ALA A 158 21.25 0.48 4.18
C ALA A 158 19.75 0.51 3.88
N LEU A 159 19.19 -0.56 3.28
CA LEU A 159 17.75 -0.69 3.05
C LEU A 159 16.95 -0.68 4.36
N ARG A 160 17.43 -1.36 5.42
CA ARG A 160 16.76 -1.34 6.74
C ARG A 160 16.68 0.08 7.29
N GLN A 161 17.78 0.83 7.24
CA GLN A 161 17.78 2.22 7.71
C GLN A 161 16.86 3.09 6.87
N PHE A 162 16.94 2.98 5.55
CA PHE A 162 16.15 3.79 4.63
C PHE A 162 14.64 3.54 4.79
N LEU A 163 14.22 2.28 4.80
CA LEU A 163 12.81 1.87 4.95
C LEU A 163 12.28 2.04 6.38
N TRP A 164 13.14 2.36 7.35
CA TRP A 164 12.72 2.75 8.69
C TRP A 164 12.27 4.22 8.74
N SER A 165 12.79 5.07 7.87
CA SER A 165 12.55 6.52 7.93
C SER A 165 11.17 6.92 7.38
N PHE A 166 10.56 6.10 6.51
CA PHE A 166 9.26 6.37 5.89
C PHE A 166 8.59 5.05 5.45
N ARG A 167 7.32 5.12 5.06
CA ARG A 167 6.60 4.01 4.41
C ARG A 167 6.62 4.25 2.89
N LEU A 168 7.04 3.25 2.12
CA LEU A 168 6.99 3.36 0.67
C LEU A 168 5.54 3.65 0.21
N PRO A 169 5.34 4.48 -0.82
CA PRO A 169 4.02 4.76 -1.39
C PRO A 169 3.51 3.59 -2.22
N GLY A 170 2.22 3.55 -2.53
CA GLY A 170 1.60 2.47 -3.33
C GLY A 170 1.79 2.62 -4.84
N GLU A 171 2.06 3.83 -5.33
CA GLU A 171 2.17 4.12 -6.76
C GLU A 171 3.58 3.81 -7.29
N ALA A 172 3.65 2.97 -8.32
CA ALA A 172 4.91 2.52 -8.94
C ALA A 172 5.88 3.66 -9.28
N GLN A 173 5.37 4.79 -9.81
CA GLN A 173 6.19 5.94 -10.18
C GLN A 173 6.81 6.65 -8.97
N LYS A 174 6.13 6.66 -7.81
CA LYS A 174 6.66 7.25 -6.58
C LYS A 174 7.74 6.34 -6.00
N ILE A 175 7.48 5.02 -5.96
CA ILE A 175 8.45 4.01 -5.55
C ILE A 175 9.74 4.11 -6.39
N ASP A 176 9.62 4.21 -7.73
CA ASP A 176 10.75 4.34 -8.64
C ASP A 176 11.68 5.49 -8.27
N ARG A 177 11.12 6.69 -8.06
CA ARG A 177 11.89 7.88 -7.66
C ARG A 177 12.66 7.67 -6.37
N MET A 178 11.99 7.14 -5.34
CA MET A 178 12.61 6.94 -4.03
C MET A 178 13.74 5.91 -4.09
N MET A 179 13.50 4.78 -4.77
CA MET A 179 14.49 3.72 -4.90
C MET A 179 15.64 4.09 -5.83
N GLU A 180 15.41 4.93 -6.84
CA GLU A 180 16.48 5.47 -7.70
C GLU A 180 17.40 6.41 -6.91
N CYS A 181 16.85 7.33 -6.11
CA CYS A 181 17.66 8.19 -5.24
C CYS A 181 18.45 7.36 -4.21
N PHE A 182 17.81 6.36 -3.58
CA PHE A 182 18.49 5.44 -2.67
C PHE A 182 19.66 4.72 -3.34
N ALA A 183 19.44 4.14 -4.53
CA ALA A 183 20.46 3.38 -5.22
C ALA A 183 21.67 4.26 -5.61
N LYS A 184 21.44 5.49 -6.06
CA LYS A 184 22.49 6.47 -6.34
C LYS A 184 23.29 6.79 -5.08
N ARG A 185 22.59 7.18 -4.01
CA ARG A 185 23.23 7.52 -2.72
C ARG A 185 24.04 6.37 -2.15
N TYR A 186 23.52 5.14 -2.20
CA TYR A 186 24.26 3.97 -1.71
C TYR A 186 25.58 3.82 -2.46
N CYS A 187 25.55 3.87 -3.81
CA CYS A 187 26.74 3.76 -4.64
C CYS A 187 27.74 4.89 -4.35
N ASP A 188 27.25 6.13 -4.20
CA ASP A 188 28.09 7.29 -3.89
C ASP A 188 28.79 7.15 -2.53
N CYS A 189 28.11 6.58 -1.52
CA CYS A 189 28.70 6.32 -0.20
C CYS A 189 29.77 5.22 -0.22
N GLN A 190 29.73 4.30 -1.18
CA GLN A 190 30.76 3.25 -1.28
C GLN A 190 32.07 3.75 -1.91
N GLY A 191 32.03 4.86 -2.67
CA GLY A 191 33.22 5.46 -3.30
C GLY A 191 34.02 4.45 -4.13
N GLU A 192 35.32 4.32 -3.83
CA GLU A 192 36.23 3.38 -4.50
C GLU A 192 35.92 1.90 -4.22
N ASN A 193 35.18 1.61 -3.15
CA ASN A 193 34.77 0.25 -2.79
C ASN A 193 33.42 -0.14 -3.44
N ASN A 194 32.87 0.69 -4.34
CA ASN A 194 31.61 0.40 -4.99
C ASN A 194 31.72 -0.84 -5.90
N ILE A 195 31.03 -1.89 -5.50
CA ILE A 195 30.96 -3.17 -6.22
C ILE A 195 29.96 -3.17 -7.38
N PHE A 196 29.10 -2.14 -7.47
CA PHE A 196 28.10 -2.02 -8.51
C PHE A 196 28.62 -1.16 -9.67
N GLU A 197 28.61 -1.71 -10.88
CA GLU A 197 29.04 -1.00 -12.09
C GLU A 197 28.14 0.21 -12.43
N ASN A 198 26.87 0.15 -12.01
CA ASN A 198 25.94 1.27 -12.14
C ASN A 198 24.87 1.25 -11.04
N SER A 199 24.20 2.40 -10.86
CA SER A 199 23.10 2.54 -9.89
C SER A 199 21.90 1.64 -10.23
N ASP A 200 21.69 1.29 -11.51
CA ASP A 200 20.63 0.37 -11.92
C ASP A 200 20.84 -1.04 -11.35
N THR A 201 22.08 -1.50 -11.21
CA THR A 201 22.43 -2.79 -10.59
C THR A 201 22.04 -2.78 -9.11
N CYS A 202 22.43 -1.72 -8.39
CA CYS A 202 22.04 -1.52 -6.99
C CYS A 202 20.51 -1.45 -6.83
N TYR A 203 19.83 -0.73 -7.72
CA TYR A 203 18.38 -0.61 -7.75
C TYR A 203 17.70 -1.96 -7.92
N VAL A 204 18.05 -2.73 -8.97
CA VAL A 204 17.41 -4.02 -9.26
C VAL A 204 17.71 -5.03 -8.16
N LEU A 205 18.94 -5.05 -7.64
CA LEU A 205 19.31 -5.91 -6.51
C LEU A 205 18.54 -5.53 -5.24
N SER A 206 18.29 -4.25 -5.00
CA SER A 206 17.46 -3.79 -3.88
C SER A 206 16.06 -4.38 -3.95
N PHE A 207 15.42 -4.36 -5.12
CA PHE A 207 14.13 -5.02 -5.29
C PHE A 207 14.19 -6.54 -5.14
N ALA A 208 15.26 -7.18 -5.63
CA ALA A 208 15.46 -8.61 -5.41
C ALA A 208 15.56 -8.98 -3.92
N ILE A 209 16.21 -8.13 -3.11
CA ILE A 209 16.28 -8.26 -1.64
C ILE A 209 14.91 -8.09 -1.00
N ILE A 210 14.14 -7.07 -1.41
CA ILE A 210 12.79 -6.84 -0.89
C ILE A 210 11.90 -8.05 -1.25
N MET A 211 11.96 -8.57 -2.48
CA MET A 211 11.21 -9.77 -2.90
C MET A 211 11.63 -11.02 -2.13
N LEU A 212 12.93 -11.14 -1.83
CA LEU A 212 13.45 -12.23 -1.01
C LEU A 212 12.86 -12.18 0.40
N ASN A 213 12.75 -10.99 1.01
CA ASN A 213 12.15 -10.84 2.34
C ASN A 213 10.73 -11.44 2.37
N THR A 214 9.89 -11.08 1.40
CA THR A 214 8.53 -11.62 1.33
C THR A 214 8.53 -13.11 1.05
N SER A 215 9.42 -13.59 0.17
CA SER A 215 9.52 -15.02 -0.14
C SER A 215 9.96 -15.87 1.07
N LEU A 216 10.81 -15.35 1.96
CA LEU A 216 11.30 -16.06 3.13
C LEU A 216 10.37 -15.95 4.34
N HIS A 217 9.70 -14.82 4.51
CA HIS A 217 8.99 -14.50 5.76
C HIS A 217 7.47 -14.42 5.64
N ASN A 218 6.91 -14.31 4.44
CA ASN A 218 5.46 -14.39 4.26
C ASN A 218 4.99 -15.84 4.44
N PRO A 219 4.14 -16.17 5.43
CA PRO A 219 3.64 -17.52 5.65
C PRO A 219 2.90 -18.13 4.45
N SER A 220 2.37 -17.29 3.55
CA SER A 220 1.65 -17.71 2.35
C SER A 220 2.57 -18.27 1.25
N VAL A 221 3.89 -18.00 1.33
CA VAL A 221 4.87 -18.53 0.38
C VAL A 221 5.33 -19.92 0.86
N LYS A 222 4.85 -20.96 0.17
CA LYS A 222 5.11 -22.36 0.53
C LYS A 222 6.54 -22.81 0.19
N GLU A 223 7.05 -22.36 -0.95
CA GLU A 223 8.39 -22.70 -1.42
C GLU A 223 9.33 -21.52 -1.18
N LYS A 224 10.17 -21.65 -0.16
CA LYS A 224 11.14 -20.63 0.19
C LYS A 224 12.39 -20.79 -0.69
N PRO A 225 12.85 -19.73 -1.37
CA PRO A 225 14.01 -19.83 -2.24
C PRO A 225 15.26 -20.18 -1.42
N SER A 226 16.05 -21.13 -1.92
CA SER A 226 17.37 -21.44 -1.37
C SER A 226 18.38 -20.34 -1.73
N ILE A 227 19.51 -20.35 -1.03
CA ILE A 227 20.62 -19.43 -1.31
C ILE A 227 21.15 -19.57 -2.74
N GLU A 228 21.22 -20.80 -3.26
CA GLU A 228 21.66 -21.08 -4.64
C GLU A 228 20.64 -20.58 -5.67
N GLN A 229 19.34 -20.67 -5.35
CA GLN A 229 18.30 -20.08 -6.18
C GLN A 229 18.43 -18.55 -6.21
N PHE A 230 18.64 -17.91 -5.06
CA PHE A 230 18.84 -16.46 -4.99
C PHE A 230 20.08 -16.00 -5.79
N ILE A 231 21.20 -16.71 -5.69
CA ILE A 231 22.41 -16.44 -6.49
C ILE A 231 22.09 -16.58 -7.98
N THR A 232 21.43 -17.67 -8.37
CA THR A 232 21.10 -17.95 -9.78
C THR A 232 20.15 -16.91 -10.37
N MET A 233 19.16 -16.45 -9.60
CA MET A 233 18.20 -15.43 -10.02
C MET A 233 18.83 -14.06 -10.31
N ASN A 234 19.99 -13.78 -9.71
CA ASN A 234 20.72 -12.52 -9.83
C ASN A 234 22.00 -12.62 -10.69
N ARG A 235 22.17 -13.71 -11.47
CA ARG A 235 23.29 -13.82 -12.42
C ARG A 235 23.22 -12.76 -13.52
N GLY A 236 24.37 -12.26 -13.93
CA GLY A 236 24.54 -11.25 -14.97
C GLY A 236 23.98 -9.87 -14.62
N ILE A 237 23.53 -9.64 -13.37
CA ILE A 237 22.86 -8.39 -12.97
C ILE A 237 23.80 -7.17 -13.03
N ASN A 238 25.12 -7.38 -12.96
CA ASN A 238 26.12 -6.32 -12.92
C ASN A 238 26.72 -6.10 -14.32
N MET A 239 25.97 -5.46 -15.22
CA MET A 239 26.38 -5.21 -16.62
C MET A 239 26.74 -6.49 -17.39
N GLY A 240 25.99 -7.56 -17.16
CA GLY A 240 26.22 -8.87 -17.75
C GLY A 240 27.21 -9.74 -16.97
N GLN A 241 27.85 -9.21 -15.92
CA GLN A 241 28.69 -9.95 -14.98
C GLN A 241 27.91 -10.38 -13.73
N ASP A 242 28.46 -11.39 -13.05
CA ASP A 242 27.95 -11.86 -11.77
C ASP A 242 28.51 -11.01 -10.62
N LEU A 243 27.68 -10.73 -9.62
CA LEU A 243 28.15 -10.16 -8.35
C LEU A 243 28.92 -11.20 -7.54
N PRO A 244 29.84 -10.78 -6.66
CA PRO A 244 30.57 -11.71 -5.80
C PRO A 244 29.62 -12.62 -5.01
N ARG A 245 29.90 -13.93 -5.02
CA ARG A 245 29.05 -14.91 -4.34
C ARG A 245 28.90 -14.60 -2.85
N GLU A 246 29.99 -14.21 -2.19
CA GLU A 246 30.02 -13.88 -0.77
C GLU A 246 29.09 -12.72 -0.41
N LEU A 247 28.98 -11.71 -1.29
CA LEU A 247 28.02 -10.62 -1.14
C LEU A 247 26.59 -11.16 -1.15
N LEU A 248 26.21 -11.90 -2.18
CA LEU A 248 24.84 -12.43 -2.33
C LEU A 248 24.46 -13.36 -1.17
N VAL A 249 25.42 -14.15 -0.68
CA VAL A 249 25.27 -14.99 0.51
C VAL A 249 25.00 -14.12 1.74
N GLY A 250 25.82 -13.09 1.98
CA GLY A 250 25.64 -12.17 3.11
C GLY A 250 24.30 -11.43 3.09
N LEU A 251 23.83 -11.01 1.90
CA LEU A 251 22.52 -10.38 1.73
C LEU A 251 21.38 -11.36 2.05
N TYR A 252 21.47 -12.60 1.55
CA TYR A 252 20.46 -13.63 1.79
C TYR A 252 20.38 -14.00 3.28
N ASP A 253 21.51 -14.26 3.91
CA ASP A 253 21.58 -14.66 5.32
C ASP A 253 21.10 -13.53 6.24
N SER A 254 21.42 -12.26 5.92
CA SER A 254 20.93 -11.11 6.66
C SER A 254 19.39 -10.99 6.62
N ILE A 255 18.78 -11.15 5.44
CA ILE A 255 17.32 -11.14 5.32
C ILE A 255 16.72 -12.35 6.02
N LYS A 256 17.28 -13.55 5.84
CA LYS A 256 16.77 -14.77 6.46
C LYS A 256 16.81 -14.71 7.99
N ALA A 257 17.85 -14.09 8.56
CA ALA A 257 18.02 -13.96 10.01
C ALA A 257 17.01 -12.96 10.61
N GLU A 258 16.77 -11.83 9.95
CA GLU A 258 15.85 -10.81 10.44
C GLU A 258 15.01 -10.26 9.28
N PRO A 259 13.67 -10.37 9.30
CA PRO A 259 12.85 -9.68 8.30
C PRO A 259 13.07 -8.17 8.40
N PHE A 260 12.82 -7.44 7.32
CA PHE A 260 12.74 -5.99 7.44
C PHE A 260 11.65 -5.61 8.47
N LYS A 261 11.94 -4.61 9.30
CA LYS A 261 10.97 -4.02 10.23
C LYS A 261 10.44 -2.76 9.59
N ILE A 262 9.14 -2.66 9.35
CA ILE A 262 8.55 -1.37 8.99
C ILE A 262 7.86 -0.75 10.20
N PRO A 263 8.07 0.55 10.46
CA PRO A 263 7.39 1.28 11.52
C PRO A 263 5.86 1.18 11.42
N GLU A 264 5.21 0.68 12.47
CA GLU A 264 3.76 0.53 12.57
C GLU A 264 3.05 1.89 12.57
N ASP A 265 2.10 2.10 11.66
CA ASP A 265 1.12 3.20 11.76
C ASP A 265 -0.31 2.71 11.36
N ASP A 266 -0.45 1.68 10.52
CA ASP A 266 -1.78 1.22 10.06
C ASP A 266 -1.87 -0.24 9.52
N GLY A 267 -0.83 -1.06 9.64
CA GLY A 267 -0.89 -2.50 9.26
C GLY A 267 -1.00 -2.79 7.76
N ASN A 268 -1.08 -1.77 6.90
CA ASN A 268 -1.02 -1.89 5.44
C ASN A 268 0.44 -1.85 4.96
N ASP A 269 1.16 -2.91 5.28
CA ASP A 269 2.60 -2.98 5.05
C ASP A 269 2.98 -3.50 3.66
N LEU A 270 3.72 -2.72 2.87
CA LEU A 270 4.32 -3.10 1.59
C LEU A 270 5.23 -4.35 1.61
N MET A 271 5.85 -4.71 2.74
CA MET A 271 6.72 -5.91 2.78
C MET A 271 6.03 -7.17 3.28
N HIS A 272 4.90 -7.03 3.97
CA HIS A 272 3.95 -8.14 4.16
C HIS A 272 2.97 -8.28 3.00
N THR A 273 2.86 -7.23 2.18
CA THR A 273 1.95 -7.10 1.05
C THR A 273 2.72 -6.46 -0.12
N PHE A 274 3.46 -7.28 -0.88
CA PHE A 274 4.00 -6.96 -2.22
C PHE A 274 2.91 -6.62 -3.27
N PHE A 275 1.81 -6.08 -2.79
CA PHE A 275 0.48 -6.55 -3.10
C PHE A 275 -0.50 -5.54 -2.51
N ASN A 276 -0.29 -4.26 -2.76
CA ASN A 276 -1.42 -3.34 -2.81
C ASN A 276 -2.34 -3.89 -3.92
N PRO A 277 -3.48 -4.51 -3.60
CA PRO A 277 -4.23 -5.18 -4.63
C PRO A 277 -4.70 -4.16 -5.66
N ASP A 278 -4.53 -4.49 -6.94
CA ASP A 278 -5.07 -3.68 -8.05
C ASP A 278 -6.55 -3.35 -7.81
N LYS A 279 -7.25 -4.30 -7.16
CA LYS A 279 -8.58 -4.12 -6.58
C LYS A 279 -8.88 -5.16 -5.51
N GLU A 280 -9.59 -4.77 -4.47
CA GLU A 280 -10.23 -5.68 -3.52
C GLU A 280 -11.70 -5.33 -3.31
N GLY A 281 -12.49 -6.30 -2.84
CA GLY A 281 -13.92 -6.09 -2.64
C GLY A 281 -14.73 -7.38 -2.57
N TRP A 282 -16.00 -7.24 -2.16
CA TRP A 282 -16.92 -8.37 -2.12
C TRP A 282 -17.53 -8.64 -3.49
N LEU A 283 -17.46 -9.90 -3.94
CA LEU A 283 -18.22 -10.37 -5.10
C LEU A 283 -19.01 -11.63 -4.76
N TRP A 284 -20.12 -11.82 -5.46
CA TRP A 284 -20.77 -13.12 -5.54
C TRP A 284 -20.14 -13.92 -6.67
N LYS A 285 -19.74 -15.17 -6.42
CA LYS A 285 -19.26 -16.09 -7.45
C LYS A 285 -20.15 -17.30 -7.60
N GLN A 286 -20.35 -17.75 -8.84
CA GLN A 286 -21.02 -19.01 -9.11
C GLN A 286 -20.04 -20.19 -8.95
N GLY A 287 -20.53 -21.33 -8.45
CA GLY A 287 -19.75 -22.58 -8.40
C GLY A 287 -19.63 -23.26 -9.76
N GLY A 288 -18.56 -24.05 -9.95
CA GLY A 288 -18.25 -24.73 -11.21
C GLY A 288 -19.22 -25.87 -11.52
N ARG A 289 -19.07 -27.01 -10.81
CA ARG A 289 -19.93 -28.20 -10.98
C ARG A 289 -21.36 -27.96 -10.48
N TYR A 290 -21.48 -27.34 -9.31
CA TYR A 290 -22.77 -26.98 -8.71
C TYR A 290 -22.91 -25.46 -8.80
N LYS A 291 -23.94 -24.98 -9.50
CA LYS A 291 -24.16 -23.56 -9.83
C LYS A 291 -24.71 -22.73 -8.65
N SER A 292 -24.28 -23.03 -7.42
CA SER A 292 -24.60 -22.25 -6.23
C SER A 292 -23.81 -20.95 -6.21
N TRP A 293 -24.43 -19.86 -5.75
CA TRP A 293 -23.76 -18.57 -5.55
C TRP A 293 -23.17 -18.47 -4.15
N LYS A 294 -21.92 -18.01 -4.04
CA LYS A 294 -21.22 -17.78 -2.77
C LYS A 294 -20.62 -16.38 -2.75
N ARG A 295 -20.81 -15.64 -1.66
CA ARG A 295 -20.16 -14.35 -1.42
C ARG A 295 -18.73 -14.60 -0.93
N ARG A 296 -17.75 -13.94 -1.53
CA ARG A 296 -16.33 -14.08 -1.19
C ARG A 296 -15.65 -12.72 -1.26
N TRP A 297 -14.65 -12.52 -0.40
CA TRP A 297 -13.79 -11.35 -0.49
C TRP A 297 -12.75 -11.62 -1.56
N PHE A 298 -12.70 -10.80 -2.60
CA PHE A 298 -11.79 -10.94 -3.70
C PHE A 298 -10.64 -9.95 -3.58
N ILE A 299 -9.45 -10.42 -3.94
CA ILE A 299 -8.24 -9.62 -4.00
C ILE A 299 -7.62 -9.91 -5.36
N LEU A 300 -7.47 -8.89 -6.20
CA LEU A 300 -6.78 -8.95 -7.48
C LEU A 300 -5.33 -8.50 -7.28
N ASN A 301 -4.38 -9.36 -7.64
CA ASN A 301 -2.97 -9.09 -7.41
C ASN A 301 -2.04 -9.96 -8.25
N ASP A 302 -0.95 -9.39 -8.78
CA ASP A 302 0.05 -10.06 -9.64
C ASP A 302 -0.57 -11.07 -10.62
N ASN A 303 -1.48 -10.58 -11.46
CA ASN A 303 -2.17 -11.37 -12.49
C ASN A 303 -2.88 -12.61 -11.92
N CYS A 304 -3.23 -12.60 -10.64
CA CYS A 304 -3.98 -13.63 -9.96
C CYS A 304 -5.17 -13.02 -9.25
N LEU A 305 -6.29 -13.73 -9.30
CA LEU A 305 -7.48 -13.38 -8.56
C LEU A 305 -7.66 -14.37 -7.41
N TYR A 306 -7.51 -13.86 -6.20
CA TYR A 306 -7.67 -14.60 -4.95
C TYR A 306 -9.06 -14.39 -4.40
N TYR A 307 -9.63 -15.40 -3.75
CA TYR A 307 -10.88 -15.22 -3.02
C TYR A 307 -10.88 -15.95 -1.68
N PHE A 308 -11.42 -15.26 -0.68
CA PHE A 308 -11.43 -15.67 0.73
C PHE A 308 -12.87 -15.83 1.23
N GLU A 309 -13.06 -16.64 2.26
CA GLU A 309 -14.38 -16.75 2.89
C GLU A 309 -14.67 -15.51 3.75
N TYR A 310 -13.67 -15.03 4.47
CA TYR A 310 -13.71 -13.83 5.30
C TYR A 310 -12.51 -12.91 4.99
N THR A 311 -12.65 -11.62 5.27
CA THR A 311 -11.56 -10.63 5.11
C THR A 311 -10.38 -10.86 6.06
N THR A 312 -10.60 -11.58 7.16
CA THR A 312 -9.59 -11.92 8.17
C THR A 312 -8.85 -13.22 7.87
N ASP A 313 -9.23 -13.94 6.81
CA ASP A 313 -8.64 -15.23 6.48
C ASP A 313 -7.20 -15.05 5.98
N LYS A 314 -6.28 -15.83 6.55
CA LYS A 314 -4.86 -15.83 6.14
C LYS A 314 -4.60 -16.63 4.87
N GLU A 315 -5.46 -17.59 4.54
CA GLU A 315 -5.30 -18.46 3.38
C GLU A 315 -6.49 -18.31 2.41
N PRO A 316 -6.26 -18.20 1.09
CA PRO A 316 -7.34 -18.07 0.12
C PRO A 316 -8.13 -19.38 -0.01
N ARG A 317 -9.44 -19.26 -0.17
CA ARG A 317 -10.31 -20.38 -0.54
C ARG A 317 -10.04 -20.85 -1.97
N GLY A 318 -9.56 -19.97 -2.84
CA GLY A 318 -9.03 -20.37 -4.13
C GLY A 318 -8.29 -19.26 -4.85
N ILE A 319 -7.55 -19.69 -5.87
CA ILE A 319 -6.62 -18.86 -6.64
C ILE A 319 -6.89 -19.11 -8.11
N ILE A 320 -7.07 -18.03 -8.87
CA ILE A 320 -7.33 -18.04 -10.30
C ILE A 320 -6.21 -17.22 -10.98
N PRO A 321 -5.16 -17.88 -11.49
CA PRO A 321 -4.20 -17.25 -12.39
C PRO A 321 -4.92 -16.67 -13.60
N LEU A 322 -4.61 -15.43 -13.98
CA LEU A 322 -5.26 -14.69 -15.07
C LEU A 322 -4.52 -14.83 -16.42
N GLU A 323 -3.52 -15.71 -16.48
CA GLU A 323 -2.85 -16.09 -17.73
C GLU A 323 -3.84 -16.73 -18.71
N ASN A 324 -3.89 -16.22 -19.94
CA ASN A 324 -4.83 -16.70 -20.97
C ASN A 324 -6.29 -16.67 -20.51
N ILE A 325 -6.65 -15.66 -19.73
CA ILE A 325 -8.04 -15.36 -19.36
C ILE A 325 -8.48 -14.07 -20.04
N SER A 326 -9.75 -13.98 -20.39
CA SER A 326 -10.39 -12.74 -20.82
C SER A 326 -11.67 -12.51 -20.03
N VAL A 327 -12.06 -11.24 -19.94
CA VAL A 327 -13.24 -10.80 -19.16
C VAL A 327 -14.31 -10.35 -20.14
N ARG A 328 -15.57 -10.72 -19.89
CA ARG A 328 -16.73 -10.22 -20.65
C ARG A 328 -17.93 -9.99 -19.75
N GLU A 329 -18.82 -9.12 -20.18
CA GLU A 329 -20.12 -8.95 -19.53
C GLU A 329 -21.04 -10.16 -19.80
N CYS A 330 -21.93 -10.48 -18.86
CA CYS A 330 -22.94 -11.51 -19.05
C CYS A 330 -24.24 -11.17 -18.30
N THR A 331 -25.33 -11.83 -18.70
CA THR A 331 -26.61 -11.75 -17.98
C THR A 331 -26.86 -13.03 -17.19
N ASP A 332 -27.50 -12.89 -16.03
CA ASP A 332 -27.94 -14.01 -15.20
C ASP A 332 -29.39 -13.80 -14.75
N ARG A 333 -30.13 -14.90 -14.56
CA ARG A 333 -31.55 -14.83 -14.16
C ARG A 333 -31.73 -14.46 -12.69
N GLN A 334 -30.73 -14.72 -11.84
CA GLN A 334 -30.82 -14.57 -10.38
C GLN A 334 -29.98 -13.43 -9.82
N LYS A 335 -29.01 -12.93 -10.60
CA LYS A 335 -28.04 -11.93 -10.13
C LYS A 335 -27.88 -10.82 -11.17
N GLN A 336 -27.85 -9.58 -10.68
CA GLN A 336 -27.56 -8.40 -11.50
C GLN A 336 -26.04 -8.13 -11.54
N HIS A 337 -25.64 -7.23 -12.42
CA HIS A 337 -24.25 -6.76 -12.56
C HIS A 337 -23.23 -7.91 -12.75
N CYS A 338 -23.55 -8.84 -13.66
CA CYS A 338 -22.76 -10.05 -13.85
C CYS A 338 -21.68 -9.91 -14.93
N PHE A 339 -20.56 -10.57 -14.70
CA PHE A 339 -19.46 -10.71 -15.68
C PHE A 339 -18.82 -12.10 -15.57
N GLU A 340 -18.07 -12.49 -16.60
CA GLU A 340 -17.40 -13.79 -16.68
C GLU A 340 -15.92 -13.67 -17.00
N LEU A 341 -15.12 -14.45 -16.28
CA LEU A 341 -13.79 -14.86 -16.73
C LEU A 341 -13.94 -16.14 -17.57
N TYR A 342 -13.34 -16.15 -18.75
CA TYR A 342 -13.30 -17.30 -19.64
C TYR A 342 -11.88 -17.50 -20.20
N ALA A 343 -11.53 -18.74 -20.54
CA ALA A 343 -10.25 -19.06 -21.12
C ALA A 343 -10.14 -18.48 -22.55
N SER A 344 -9.02 -17.84 -22.85
CA SER A 344 -8.62 -17.41 -24.19
C SER A 344 -7.58 -18.38 -24.76
N GLY A 345 -7.49 -18.52 -26.10
CA GLY A 345 -6.48 -19.36 -26.74
C GLY A 345 -6.78 -20.86 -26.86
N GLY A 346 -8.05 -21.28 -26.75
CA GLY A 346 -8.49 -22.65 -27.11
C GLY A 346 -8.45 -23.71 -26.00
N ALA A 347 -8.23 -23.32 -24.75
CA ALA A 347 -8.36 -24.22 -23.60
C ALA A 347 -9.82 -24.34 -23.13
N ASP A 348 -10.27 -25.56 -22.83
CA ASP A 348 -11.66 -25.81 -22.37
C ASP A 348 -11.89 -25.45 -20.88
N PHE A 349 -10.82 -25.37 -20.08
CA PHE A 349 -10.89 -25.15 -18.64
C PHE A 349 -9.91 -24.08 -18.17
N ILE A 350 -10.34 -23.29 -17.19
CA ILE A 350 -9.48 -22.31 -16.49
C ILE A 350 -8.65 -23.04 -15.44
N LYS A 351 -7.33 -22.96 -15.57
CA LYS A 351 -6.40 -23.45 -14.55
C LYS A 351 -6.60 -22.64 -13.27
N ALA A 352 -7.01 -23.30 -12.20
CA ALA A 352 -7.24 -22.68 -10.90
C ALA A 352 -7.15 -23.73 -9.79
N CYS A 353 -6.89 -23.32 -8.55
CA CYS A 353 -6.94 -24.20 -7.40
C CYS A 353 -7.92 -23.66 -6.34
N LYS A 354 -8.43 -24.56 -5.49
CA LYS A 354 -9.30 -24.21 -4.36
C LYS A 354 -9.13 -25.19 -3.21
N THR A 355 -9.46 -24.78 -2.00
CA THR A 355 -9.57 -25.69 -0.85
C THR A 355 -10.98 -26.28 -0.75
N ASP A 356 -11.06 -27.59 -0.56
CA ASP A 356 -12.33 -28.28 -0.27
C ASP A 356 -12.75 -28.11 1.19
N SER A 357 -13.83 -28.76 1.61
CA SER A 357 -14.34 -28.69 2.99
C SER A 357 -13.41 -29.32 4.02
N GLU A 358 -12.45 -30.14 3.59
CA GLU A 358 -11.46 -30.80 4.45
C GLU A 358 -10.13 -30.03 4.47
N GLY A 359 -10.08 -28.87 3.80
CA GLY A 359 -8.88 -28.03 3.72
C GLY A 359 -7.86 -28.50 2.68
N LYS A 360 -8.16 -29.53 1.88
CA LYS A 360 -7.25 -30.04 0.85
C LYS A 360 -7.31 -29.17 -0.40
N VAL A 361 -6.14 -28.84 -0.96
CA VAL A 361 -6.04 -28.11 -2.23
C VAL A 361 -6.37 -29.06 -3.39
N VAL A 362 -7.37 -28.67 -4.19
CA VAL A 362 -7.84 -29.40 -5.36
C VAL A 362 -7.94 -28.47 -6.57
N GLU A 363 -7.78 -29.03 -7.77
CA GLU A 363 -7.90 -28.29 -9.02
C GLU A 363 -9.36 -27.86 -9.29
N GLY A 364 -9.53 -26.62 -9.71
CA GLY A 364 -10.82 -26.03 -10.04
C GLY A 364 -11.28 -26.43 -11.44
N LYS A 365 -12.40 -27.17 -11.53
CA LYS A 365 -13.01 -27.57 -12.80
C LYS A 365 -14.01 -26.53 -13.33
N HIS A 366 -13.55 -25.29 -13.57
CA HIS A 366 -14.40 -24.23 -14.13
C HIS A 366 -14.07 -24.02 -15.61
N THR A 367 -15.08 -24.08 -16.47
CA THR A 367 -14.98 -23.60 -17.87
C THR A 367 -15.09 -22.08 -17.93
N VAL A 368 -15.89 -21.50 -17.02
CA VAL A 368 -16.01 -20.05 -16.79
C VAL A 368 -16.14 -19.76 -15.29
N TYR A 369 -15.64 -18.60 -14.85
CA TYR A 369 -15.98 -18.03 -13.55
C TYR A 369 -16.97 -16.89 -13.74
N ARG A 370 -18.23 -17.14 -13.43
CA ARG A 370 -19.28 -16.11 -13.39
C ARG A 370 -19.30 -15.43 -12.03
N MET A 371 -19.33 -14.10 -12.05
CA MET A 371 -19.34 -13.24 -10.86
C MET A 371 -20.44 -12.18 -10.97
N SER A 372 -20.84 -11.63 -9.83
CA SER A 372 -21.84 -10.57 -9.70
C SER A 372 -21.36 -9.55 -8.66
N ALA A 373 -21.29 -8.28 -9.08
CA ALA A 373 -20.93 -7.15 -8.23
C ALA A 373 -22.15 -6.57 -7.51
N SER A 374 -21.93 -5.70 -6.51
CA SER A 374 -23.04 -5.12 -5.75
C SER A 374 -23.71 -3.93 -6.45
N SER A 375 -23.00 -3.29 -7.38
CA SER A 375 -23.53 -2.23 -8.24
C SER A 375 -22.95 -2.32 -9.66
N GLU A 376 -23.52 -1.52 -10.55
CA GLU A 376 -23.05 -1.39 -11.93
C GLU A 376 -21.66 -0.72 -11.98
N GLU A 377 -21.42 0.28 -11.14
CA GLU A 377 -20.12 0.95 -11.02
C GLU A 377 -19.04 -0.03 -10.54
N GLU A 378 -19.34 -0.86 -9.54
CA GLU A 378 -18.40 -1.89 -9.09
C GLU A 378 -18.12 -2.93 -10.17
N LYS A 379 -19.13 -3.33 -10.95
CA LYS A 379 -18.94 -4.28 -12.07
C LYS A 379 -17.97 -3.70 -13.08
N VAL A 380 -18.20 -2.46 -13.51
CA VAL A 380 -17.35 -1.78 -14.49
C VAL A 380 -15.92 -1.66 -13.98
N ASP A 381 -15.72 -1.20 -12.73
CA ASP A 381 -14.38 -1.09 -12.13
C ASP A 381 -13.70 -2.46 -11.99
N TRP A 382 -14.40 -3.50 -11.54
CA TRP A 382 -13.85 -4.87 -11.51
C TRP A 382 -13.42 -5.35 -12.90
N MET A 383 -14.25 -5.18 -13.91
CA MET A 383 -13.94 -5.59 -15.27
C MET A 383 -12.76 -4.82 -15.87
N GLU A 384 -12.68 -3.51 -15.61
CA GLU A 384 -11.57 -2.65 -16.05
C GLU A 384 -10.25 -3.09 -15.40
N ARG A 385 -10.24 -3.26 -14.07
CA ARG A 385 -9.04 -3.67 -13.31
C ARG A 385 -8.58 -5.07 -13.70
N LEU A 386 -9.50 -6.02 -13.87
CA LEU A 386 -9.18 -7.36 -14.34
C LEU A 386 -8.61 -7.33 -15.77
N SER A 387 -9.22 -6.58 -16.68
CA SER A 387 -8.71 -6.45 -18.06
C SER A 387 -7.34 -5.79 -18.10
N ARG A 388 -7.09 -4.79 -17.25
CA ARG A 388 -5.79 -4.13 -17.09
C ARG A 388 -4.73 -5.06 -16.51
N SER A 389 -5.03 -5.78 -15.44
CA SER A 389 -4.13 -6.75 -14.82
C SER A 389 -3.80 -7.92 -15.79
N ILE A 390 -4.77 -8.34 -16.61
CA ILE A 390 -4.55 -9.29 -17.71
C ILE A 390 -3.60 -8.73 -18.79
N SER A 391 -3.53 -7.41 -18.97
CA SER A 391 -2.81 -6.76 -20.08
C SER A 391 -1.46 -6.15 -19.72
N HIS A 392 -1.20 -5.68 -18.49
CA HIS A 392 0.06 -4.98 -18.14
C HIS A 392 0.22 -4.69 -16.63
N ASN A 393 1.41 -4.90 -16.05
CA ASN A 393 1.77 -4.37 -14.73
C ASN A 393 2.95 -3.37 -14.87
N PRO A 394 2.69 -2.05 -14.85
CA PRO A 394 3.71 -1.02 -15.06
C PRO A 394 4.92 -1.12 -14.13
N PHE A 395 4.75 -1.65 -12.90
CA PHE A 395 5.86 -1.83 -11.96
C PHE A 395 6.78 -2.97 -12.37
N TYR A 396 6.23 -4.12 -12.79
CA TYR A 396 7.04 -5.22 -13.33
C TYR A 396 7.65 -4.86 -14.69
N ASP A 397 6.94 -4.11 -15.53
CA ASP A 397 7.49 -3.61 -16.79
C ASP A 397 8.65 -2.64 -16.57
N MET A 398 8.54 -1.77 -15.56
CA MET A 398 9.61 -0.90 -15.11
C MET A 398 10.79 -1.71 -14.55
N LEU A 399 10.56 -2.68 -13.67
CA LEU A 399 11.60 -3.56 -13.14
C LEU A 399 12.28 -4.37 -14.25
N ALA A 400 11.51 -4.89 -15.22
CA ALA A 400 12.03 -5.61 -16.37
C ALA A 400 12.81 -4.68 -17.32
N SER A 401 12.39 -3.43 -17.48
CA SER A 401 13.14 -2.40 -18.21
C SER A 401 14.46 -2.06 -17.52
N ARG A 402 14.45 -1.82 -16.21
CA ARG A 402 15.65 -1.57 -15.40
C ARG A 402 16.57 -2.78 -15.35
N LYS A 403 16.04 -3.99 -15.26
CA LYS A 403 16.82 -5.23 -15.34
C LYS A 403 17.52 -5.37 -16.69
N ARG A 404 16.85 -5.04 -17.79
CA ARG A 404 17.49 -5.01 -19.12
C ARG A 404 18.64 -4.01 -19.18
N LYS A 405 18.47 -2.80 -18.64
CA LYS A 405 19.53 -1.77 -18.54
C LYS A 405 20.68 -2.20 -17.63
N ALA A 406 20.39 -2.79 -16.48
CA ALA A 406 21.39 -3.31 -15.56
C ALA A 406 22.24 -4.42 -16.21
N GLN A 407 21.64 -5.24 -17.10
CA GLN A 407 22.32 -6.32 -17.80
C GLN A 407 23.05 -5.89 -19.09
N HIS A 408 22.69 -4.75 -19.70
CA HIS A 408 23.20 -4.34 -21.01
C HIS A 408 23.71 -2.90 -21.01
N ASN A 409 24.93 -2.73 -21.52
CA ASN A 409 25.47 -1.42 -21.84
C ASN A 409 24.72 -0.86 -23.06
N THR A 410 23.79 0.09 -22.90
CA THR A 410 23.38 0.95 -24.01
C THR A 410 24.55 1.85 -24.37
N LYS A 411 25.51 1.31 -25.12
CA LYS A 411 26.36 2.14 -25.98
C LYS A 411 25.48 2.60 -27.13
N ASN A 412 25.47 3.91 -27.34
CA ASN A 412 24.88 4.62 -28.49
C ASN A 412 25.10 3.89 -29.81
#